data_AF-A0AAD8B4J4-F1
#
_entry.id   AF-A0AAD8B4J4-F1
#
_cell.length_a   1.000
_cell.length_b   1.000
_cell.length_c   1.000
_cell.angle_alpha   90.00
_cell.angle_beta   90.00
_cell.angle_gamma   90.00
#
_symmetry.space_group_name_H-M   'P 1'
#
loop_
_entity.id
_entity.type
_entity.pdbx_description
1 polymer ?
#
loop_
_entity_poly.entity_id
_entity_poly.type
_entity_poly.pdbx_seq_one_letter_code
_entity_poly.pdbx_strand_id
1 'polypeptide(L)'
;MNASSSAQFSLNENNVLKVLENFTVINYAVVTSLIAVFGLVANVINLNIFLKHGIRHSYTMNFVMLSASDFCGLSAALLYGLACNPMLPELPFEPIGVAYLMAGALYCRSVVLIVQGSFPRAAEGSRFRLIACFMSTVYPRAFFSKMSCSITVMMTVQRCLCVSAPLKLRNRLTPTRTLTCLMLIAVGMVFVNFIHPFFGSFQLGFDLEPTKNRTTLKMLSRSSYNDIKVVSSLLNSLVFLALFAIELMSTSILIIKLHSYSIWRQLVVFPRTITAKERSHKGKHISRVIVALSVILLISYTPYAVSCLVTMSLDLSGATGQLVNHLTKLMWSVSFVLQNIHSSISIFVYYNMSLIYRKTFQNLIFHRQIKLKDTNKS
;
A
#
# COMPACT_ATOMS: atom_id res chain seq x y z
N MET A 1 35.81 -26.65 -21.88
CA MET A 1 34.65 -26.83 -20.97
C MET A 1 33.86 -28.02 -21.49
N ASN A 2 33.78 -29.11 -20.71
CA ASN A 2 33.12 -30.35 -21.13
C ASN A 2 31.59 -30.14 -21.17
N ALA A 3 30.92 -30.73 -22.16
CA ALA A 3 29.47 -30.64 -22.35
C ALA A 3 28.65 -31.09 -21.11
N SER A 4 29.23 -31.93 -20.24
CA SER A 4 28.63 -32.34 -18.97
C SER A 4 28.58 -31.22 -17.93
N SER A 5 29.59 -30.33 -17.87
CA SER A 5 29.62 -29.23 -16.91
C SER A 5 28.68 -28.09 -17.31
N SER A 6 28.51 -27.83 -18.62
CA SER A 6 27.52 -26.88 -19.12
C SER A 6 26.08 -27.39 -18.96
N ALA A 7 25.86 -28.71 -19.13
CA ALA A 7 24.57 -29.35 -18.85
C ALA A 7 24.21 -29.31 -17.35
N GLN A 8 25.17 -29.58 -16.45
CA GLN A 8 24.92 -29.46 -15.00
C GLN A 8 24.68 -28.01 -14.57
N PHE A 9 25.44 -27.05 -15.12
CA PHE A 9 25.25 -25.63 -14.82
C PHE A 9 23.86 -25.13 -15.23
N SER A 10 23.41 -25.47 -16.45
CA SER A 10 22.08 -25.11 -16.94
C SER A 10 20.94 -25.80 -16.17
N LEU A 11 21.12 -27.05 -15.74
CA LEU A 11 20.16 -27.74 -14.86
C LEU A 11 20.02 -27.06 -13.50
N ASN A 12 21.14 -26.63 -12.91
CA ASN A 12 21.14 -25.96 -11.61
C ASN A 12 20.50 -24.57 -11.70
N GLU A 13 20.79 -23.82 -12.77
CA GLU A 13 20.16 -22.54 -13.07
C GLU A 13 18.64 -22.68 -13.21
N ASN A 14 18.17 -23.66 -14.00
CA ASN A 14 16.73 -23.94 -14.15
C ASN A 14 16.03 -24.30 -12.84
N ASN A 15 16.71 -25.03 -11.94
CA ASN A 15 16.16 -25.36 -10.63
C ASN A 15 16.05 -24.13 -9.73
N VAL A 16 17.07 -23.27 -9.70
CA VAL A 16 17.04 -22.00 -8.96
C VAL A 16 15.91 -21.11 -9.46
N LEU A 17 15.73 -21.00 -10.78
CA LEU A 17 14.66 -20.20 -11.39
C LEU A 17 13.26 -20.70 -10.98
N LYS A 18 13.04 -22.02 -10.99
CA LYS A 18 11.78 -22.62 -10.53
C LYS A 18 11.50 -22.35 -9.06
N VAL A 19 12.52 -22.44 -8.19
CA VAL A 19 12.38 -22.15 -6.76
C VAL A 19 11.99 -20.68 -6.55
N LEU A 20 12.63 -19.75 -7.27
CA LEU A 20 12.30 -18.34 -7.20
C LEU A 20 10.87 -18.06 -7.67
N GLU A 21 10.44 -18.68 -8.77
CA GLU A 21 9.07 -18.54 -9.28
C GLU A 21 8.04 -19.05 -8.25
N ASN A 22 8.22 -20.27 -7.73
CA ASN A 22 7.36 -20.85 -6.70
C ASN A 22 7.27 -19.95 -5.46
N PHE A 23 8.40 -19.40 -5.01
CA PHE A 23 8.43 -18.47 -3.88
C PHE A 23 7.62 -17.20 -4.15
N THR A 24 7.76 -16.60 -5.35
CA THR A 24 6.97 -15.41 -5.72
C THR A 24 5.46 -15.72 -5.76
N VAL A 25 5.06 -16.87 -6.31
CA VAL A 25 3.66 -17.30 -6.35
C VAL A 25 3.10 -17.49 -4.94
N ILE A 26 3.83 -18.16 -4.05
CA ILE A 26 3.41 -18.34 -2.65
C ILE A 26 3.21 -16.99 -1.95
N ASN A 27 4.13 -16.04 -2.16
CA ASN A 27 4.03 -14.70 -1.57
C ASN A 27 2.80 -13.93 -2.03
N TYR A 28 2.48 -13.96 -3.33
CA TYR A 28 1.32 -13.24 -3.87
C TYR A 28 -0.01 -13.96 -3.60
N ALA A 29 -0.08 -15.28 -3.84
CA ALA A 29 -1.34 -16.00 -3.81
C ALA A 29 -1.76 -16.39 -2.38
N VAL A 30 -0.80 -16.77 -1.53
CA VAL A 30 -1.09 -17.33 -0.19
C VAL A 30 -0.81 -16.30 0.90
N VAL A 31 0.44 -15.88 1.03
CA VAL A 31 0.89 -15.04 2.16
C VAL A 31 0.19 -13.69 2.14
N THR A 32 0.17 -13.02 0.99
CA THR A 32 -0.56 -11.75 0.80
C THR A 32 -2.03 -11.90 1.13
N SER A 33 -2.70 -12.95 0.66
CA SER A 33 -4.14 -13.14 0.87
C SER A 33 -4.48 -13.27 2.35
N LEU A 34 -3.69 -14.06 3.11
CA LEU A 34 -3.87 -14.22 4.55
C LEU A 34 -3.67 -12.90 5.30
N ILE A 35 -2.59 -12.18 4.99
CA ILE A 35 -2.28 -10.88 5.60
C ILE A 35 -3.38 -9.87 5.27
N ALA A 36 -3.83 -9.83 4.01
CA ALA A 36 -4.84 -8.89 3.55
C ALA A 36 -6.19 -9.12 4.25
N VAL A 37 -6.65 -10.36 4.38
CA VAL A 37 -7.90 -10.66 5.11
C VAL A 37 -7.84 -10.15 6.55
N PHE A 38 -6.76 -10.44 7.27
CA PHE A 38 -6.56 -9.93 8.62
C PHE A 38 -6.54 -8.39 8.65
N GLY A 39 -5.75 -7.78 7.76
CA GLY A 39 -5.58 -6.33 7.70
C GLY A 39 -6.85 -5.59 7.31
N LEU A 40 -7.73 -6.17 6.49
CA LEU A 40 -9.03 -5.59 6.16
C LEU A 40 -9.91 -5.49 7.41
N VAL A 41 -10.02 -6.57 8.18
CA VAL A 41 -10.78 -6.58 9.44
C VAL A 41 -10.18 -5.58 10.42
N ALA A 42 -8.85 -5.58 10.58
CA ALA A 42 -8.14 -4.65 11.46
C ALA A 42 -8.41 -3.18 11.10
N ASN A 43 -8.38 -2.83 9.81
CA ASN A 43 -8.59 -1.45 9.38
C ASN A 43 -10.06 -1.01 9.41
N VAL A 44 -11.02 -1.92 9.23
CA VAL A 44 -12.43 -1.63 9.51
C VAL A 44 -12.62 -1.27 10.99
N ILE A 45 -11.98 -2.02 11.90
CA ILE A 45 -12.04 -1.71 13.34
C ILE A 45 -11.38 -0.36 13.62
N ASN A 46 -10.19 -0.09 13.06
CA ASN A 46 -9.50 1.19 13.20
C ASN A 46 -10.38 2.36 12.75
N LEU A 47 -10.99 2.27 11.56
CA LEU A 47 -11.88 3.29 11.03
C LEU A 47 -13.06 3.57 11.97
N ASN A 48 -13.75 2.52 12.42
CA ASN A 48 -14.87 2.67 13.36
C ASN A 48 -14.45 3.38 14.66
N ILE A 49 -13.27 3.06 15.19
CA ILE A 49 -12.75 3.68 16.42
C ILE A 49 -12.37 5.15 16.18
N PHE A 50 -11.60 5.44 15.14
CA PHE A 50 -11.14 6.81 14.88
C PHE A 50 -12.27 7.75 14.47
N LEU A 51 -13.29 7.25 13.76
CA LEU A 51 -14.51 8.01 13.49
C LEU A 51 -15.27 8.33 14.79
N LYS A 52 -15.34 7.41 15.76
CA LYS A 52 -15.92 7.66 17.08
C LYS A 52 -15.14 8.69 17.90
N HIS A 53 -13.82 8.82 17.70
CA HIS A 53 -13.03 9.89 18.33
C HIS A 53 -13.34 11.28 17.77
N GLY A 54 -13.96 11.35 16.59
CA GLY A 54 -14.37 12.59 15.93
C GLY A 54 -13.21 13.31 15.22
N ILE A 55 -13.52 13.89 14.06
CA ILE A 55 -12.54 14.53 13.17
C ILE A 55 -12.32 16.02 13.56
N ARG A 56 -12.12 16.27 14.86
CA ARG A 56 -11.87 17.62 15.38
C ARG A 56 -10.40 18.03 15.30
N HIS A 57 -9.50 17.06 15.19
CA HIS A 57 -8.07 17.29 15.19
C HIS A 57 -7.43 16.64 13.97
N SER A 58 -6.42 17.32 13.42
CA SER A 58 -5.66 16.88 12.24
C SER A 58 -5.04 15.48 12.41
N TYR A 59 -4.67 15.10 13.62
CA TYR A 59 -4.13 13.77 13.87
C TYR A 59 -5.18 12.66 13.77
N THR A 60 -6.41 12.90 14.22
CA THR A 60 -7.50 11.93 14.05
C THR A 60 -7.85 11.81 12.58
N MET A 61 -7.86 12.93 11.83
CA MET A 61 -8.02 12.93 10.38
C MET A 61 -6.98 12.04 9.69
N ASN A 62 -5.70 12.20 10.04
CA ASN A 62 -4.63 11.37 9.46
C ASN A 62 -4.81 9.88 9.81
N PHE A 63 -5.18 9.52 11.04
CA PHE A 63 -5.40 8.12 11.40
C PHE A 63 -6.60 7.50 10.65
N VAL A 64 -7.69 8.26 10.45
CA VAL A 64 -8.81 7.83 9.61
C VAL A 64 -8.35 7.61 8.17
N MET A 65 -7.62 8.58 7.61
CA MET A 65 -7.12 8.49 6.23
C MET A 65 -6.11 7.36 6.04
N LEU A 66 -5.24 7.12 7.02
CA LEU A 66 -4.28 6.01 6.98
C LEU A 66 -5.03 4.67 6.97
N SER A 67 -5.99 4.47 7.87
CA SER A 67 -6.79 3.23 7.89
C SER A 67 -7.68 3.04 6.67
N ALA A 68 -8.18 4.13 6.07
CA ALA A 68 -8.91 4.07 4.80
C ALA A 68 -7.98 3.66 3.64
N SER A 69 -6.80 4.28 3.54
CA SER A 69 -5.79 3.96 2.53
C SER A 69 -5.31 2.51 2.66
N ASP A 70 -5.02 2.06 3.88
CA ASP A 70 -4.60 0.68 4.15
C ASP A 70 -5.70 -0.33 3.81
N PHE A 71 -6.96 -0.05 4.15
CA PHE A 71 -8.10 -0.90 3.76
C PHE A 71 -8.22 -1.04 2.24
N CYS A 72 -8.16 0.07 1.50
CA CYS A 72 -8.26 0.04 0.04
C CYS A 72 -7.04 -0.64 -0.60
N GLY A 73 -5.84 -0.38 -0.08
CA GLY A 73 -4.60 -1.02 -0.54
C GLY A 73 -4.60 -2.53 -0.33
N LEU A 74 -5.06 -2.99 0.83
CA LEU A 74 -5.20 -4.42 1.14
C LEU A 74 -6.32 -5.08 0.33
N SER A 75 -7.40 -4.36 0.02
CA SER A 75 -8.45 -4.84 -0.89
C SER A 75 -7.88 -5.10 -2.28
N ALA A 76 -7.12 -4.14 -2.82
CA ALA A 76 -6.42 -4.31 -4.09
C ALA A 76 -5.42 -5.47 -4.05
N ALA A 77 -4.68 -5.62 -2.94
CA ALA A 77 -3.70 -6.69 -2.76
C ALA A 77 -4.35 -8.09 -2.67
N LEU A 78 -5.49 -8.22 -2.00
CA LEU A 78 -6.25 -9.47 -1.93
C LEU A 78 -6.75 -9.89 -3.31
N LEU A 79 -7.33 -8.95 -4.05
CA LEU A 79 -7.80 -9.20 -5.42
C LEU A 79 -6.64 -9.55 -6.36
N TYR A 80 -5.50 -8.88 -6.23
CA TYR A 80 -4.28 -9.22 -6.95
C TYR A 80 -3.80 -10.64 -6.61
N GLY A 81 -3.75 -11.01 -5.33
CA GLY A 81 -3.36 -12.35 -4.89
C GLY A 81 -4.27 -13.45 -5.42
N LEU A 82 -5.59 -13.20 -5.44
CA LEU A 82 -6.56 -14.09 -6.07
C LEU A 82 -6.34 -14.18 -7.59
N ALA A 83 -6.13 -13.06 -8.28
CA ALA A 83 -5.89 -13.05 -9.73
C ALA A 83 -4.58 -13.79 -10.12
N CYS A 84 -3.58 -13.79 -9.24
CA CYS A 84 -2.31 -14.49 -9.46
C CYS A 84 -2.31 -15.95 -8.99
N ASN A 85 -3.41 -16.49 -8.46
CA ASN A 85 -3.44 -17.85 -7.91
C ASN A 85 -3.60 -18.90 -9.04
N PRO A 86 -2.59 -19.73 -9.32
CA PRO A 86 -2.64 -20.73 -10.39
C PRO A 86 -3.59 -21.89 -10.10
N MET A 87 -4.01 -22.07 -8.83
CA MET A 87 -4.89 -23.16 -8.40
C MET A 87 -6.38 -22.80 -8.56
N LEU A 88 -6.72 -21.55 -8.88
CA LEU A 88 -8.09 -21.21 -9.18
C LEU A 88 -8.43 -21.74 -10.58
N PRO A 89 -9.40 -22.66 -10.72
CA PRO A 89 -9.92 -23.02 -12.04
C PRO A 89 -10.41 -21.74 -12.72
N GLU A 90 -10.39 -21.67 -14.07
CA GLU A 90 -10.93 -20.51 -14.81
C GLU A 90 -12.29 -20.12 -14.23
N LEU A 91 -12.31 -19.11 -13.37
CA LEU A 91 -13.44 -18.90 -12.46
C LEU A 91 -14.63 -18.43 -13.31
N PRO A 92 -15.80 -19.10 -13.26
CA PRO A 92 -17.02 -18.66 -13.94
C PRO A 92 -17.70 -17.53 -13.15
N PHE A 93 -16.95 -16.68 -12.45
CA PHE A 93 -17.51 -15.57 -11.69
C PHE A 93 -17.72 -14.36 -12.59
N GLU A 94 -18.91 -13.74 -12.50
CA GLU A 94 -19.13 -12.36 -12.92
C GLU A 94 -18.41 -11.41 -11.94
N PRO A 95 -17.30 -10.74 -12.33
CA PRO A 95 -16.51 -9.87 -11.47
C PRO A 95 -16.92 -8.41 -11.63
N ILE A 96 -18.14 -8.19 -12.12
CA ILE A 96 -18.72 -6.87 -12.31
C ILE A 96 -18.86 -6.17 -10.94
N GLY A 97 -19.29 -6.89 -9.89
CA GLY A 97 -19.44 -6.31 -8.54
C GLY A 97 -18.12 -5.96 -7.82
N VAL A 98 -17.03 -6.69 -8.11
CA VAL A 98 -15.75 -6.50 -7.41
C VAL A 98 -14.90 -5.42 -8.08
N ALA A 99 -14.99 -5.29 -9.41
CA ALA A 99 -14.45 -4.15 -10.14
C ALA A 99 -15.18 -2.85 -9.74
N TYR A 100 -16.50 -2.87 -9.52
CA TYR A 100 -17.24 -1.69 -9.08
C TYR A 100 -16.84 -1.18 -7.69
N LEU A 101 -16.47 -2.07 -6.76
CA LEU A 101 -16.09 -1.66 -5.39
C LEU A 101 -14.75 -0.91 -5.32
N MET A 102 -13.87 -1.10 -6.30
CA MET A 102 -12.58 -0.42 -6.41
C MET A 102 -12.55 0.69 -7.49
N ALA A 103 -13.61 0.76 -8.33
CA ALA A 103 -13.74 1.69 -9.44
C ALA A 103 -14.32 3.07 -9.06
N GLY A 104 -14.11 3.55 -7.84
CA GLY A 104 -14.54 4.90 -7.43
C GLY A 104 -13.87 6.04 -8.21
N ALA A 105 -12.68 5.80 -8.82
CA ALA A 105 -11.94 6.80 -9.60
C ALA A 105 -11.73 6.44 -11.08
N LEU A 106 -12.05 5.21 -11.51
CA LEU A 106 -11.85 4.71 -12.88
C LEU A 106 -13.09 4.83 -13.78
N TYR A 107 -14.19 5.38 -13.26
CA TYR A 107 -15.50 5.33 -13.91
C TYR A 107 -15.60 6.12 -15.23
N CYS A 108 -14.79 7.14 -15.49
CA CYS A 108 -15.03 8.01 -16.64
C CYS A 108 -14.43 7.58 -17.98
N ARG A 109 -13.51 6.60 -18.05
CA ARG A 109 -12.87 6.22 -19.34
C ARG A 109 -13.02 4.75 -19.71
N SER A 110 -13.05 3.86 -18.72
CA SER A 110 -13.32 2.43 -18.96
C SER A 110 -14.78 2.18 -19.38
N VAL A 111 -15.73 2.98 -18.87
CA VAL A 111 -17.16 2.87 -19.17
C VAL A 111 -17.49 3.38 -20.58
N VAL A 112 -16.77 4.39 -21.09
CA VAL A 112 -16.98 4.91 -22.46
C VAL A 112 -16.55 3.89 -23.52
N LEU A 113 -15.54 3.06 -23.23
CA LEU A 113 -15.09 2.01 -24.16
C LEU A 113 -15.92 0.72 -24.06
N ILE A 114 -16.59 0.47 -22.94
CA ILE A 114 -17.48 -0.70 -22.77
C ILE A 114 -18.83 -0.47 -23.49
N VAL A 115 -19.25 0.78 -23.71
CA VAL A 115 -20.50 1.12 -24.42
C VAL A 115 -20.38 0.99 -25.95
N GLN A 116 -19.18 0.83 -26.54
CA GLN A 116 -19.01 0.71 -27.99
C GLN A 116 -19.06 -0.72 -28.55
N GLY A 117 -19.69 -1.66 -27.83
CA GLY A 117 -20.41 -2.79 -28.42
C GLY A 117 -19.66 -3.67 -29.42
N SER A 118 -18.86 -4.62 -28.93
CA SER A 118 -18.47 -5.84 -29.66
C SER A 118 -17.94 -6.88 -28.67
N PHE A 119 -18.80 -7.81 -28.20
CA PHE A 119 -18.38 -8.94 -27.37
C PHE A 119 -18.39 -10.25 -28.19
N PRO A 120 -17.33 -11.08 -28.13
CA PRO A 120 -17.35 -12.45 -28.62
C PRO A 120 -17.81 -13.45 -27.53
N ARG A 121 -18.14 -14.67 -27.98
CA ARG A 121 -18.91 -15.73 -27.30
C ARG A 121 -18.39 -16.18 -25.92
N ALA A 122 -19.31 -16.74 -25.14
CA ALA A 122 -19.28 -17.06 -23.70
C ALA A 122 -18.05 -17.76 -23.10
N ALA A 123 -17.21 -18.47 -23.87
CA ALA A 123 -16.00 -19.13 -23.37
C ALA A 123 -14.76 -18.21 -23.31
N GLU A 124 -14.79 -17.04 -23.96
CA GLU A 124 -13.70 -16.05 -23.96
C GLU A 124 -13.88 -14.96 -22.90
N GLY A 125 -15.07 -14.87 -22.30
CA GLY A 125 -15.38 -13.89 -21.26
C GLY A 125 -14.58 -14.07 -19.97
N SER A 126 -14.26 -15.30 -19.56
CA SER A 126 -13.48 -15.57 -18.33
C SER A 126 -12.07 -14.95 -18.36
N ARG A 127 -11.41 -14.99 -19.52
CA ARG A 127 -10.03 -14.49 -19.69
C ARG A 127 -9.95 -12.98 -19.83
N PHE A 128 -10.90 -12.37 -20.55
CA PHE A 128 -11.05 -10.90 -20.57
C PHE A 128 -11.29 -10.35 -19.16
N ARG A 129 -12.14 -11.02 -18.37
CA ARG A 129 -12.42 -10.66 -16.99
C ARG A 129 -11.20 -10.73 -16.08
N LEU A 130 -10.33 -11.72 -16.27
CA LEU A 130 -9.07 -11.85 -15.50
C LEU A 130 -8.08 -10.73 -15.84
N ILE A 131 -7.93 -10.37 -17.12
CA ILE A 131 -7.05 -9.28 -17.56
C ILE A 131 -7.56 -7.93 -17.03
N ALA A 132 -8.88 -7.70 -17.08
CA ALA A 132 -9.50 -6.51 -16.49
C ALA A 132 -9.29 -6.45 -14.97
N CYS A 133 -9.44 -7.58 -14.27
CA CYS A 133 -9.18 -7.70 -12.83
C CYS A 133 -7.72 -7.36 -12.50
N PHE A 134 -6.76 -7.86 -13.29
CA PHE A 134 -5.34 -7.58 -13.11
C PHE A 134 -5.02 -6.08 -13.21
N MET A 135 -5.52 -5.39 -14.26
CA MET A 135 -5.31 -3.95 -14.40
C MET A 135 -6.03 -3.12 -13.32
N SER A 136 -7.21 -3.57 -12.89
CA SER A 136 -7.96 -2.93 -11.82
C SER A 136 -7.35 -3.11 -10.43
N THR A 137 -6.32 -3.96 -10.27
CA THR A 137 -5.71 -4.25 -8.97
C THR A 137 -4.28 -3.74 -8.84
N VAL A 138 -3.46 -3.86 -9.89
CA VAL A 138 -2.04 -3.46 -9.85
C VAL A 138 -1.88 -1.95 -9.63
N TYR A 139 -2.55 -1.11 -10.42
CA TYR A 139 -2.40 0.35 -10.30
C TYR A 139 -3.02 0.91 -9.01
N PRO A 140 -4.25 0.52 -8.61
CA PRO A 140 -4.79 0.97 -7.34
C PRO A 140 -3.97 0.53 -6.14
N ARG A 141 -3.42 -0.70 -6.15
CA ARG A 141 -2.48 -1.13 -5.10
C ARG A 141 -1.30 -0.16 -5.05
N ALA A 142 -0.60 0.05 -6.17
CA ALA A 142 0.58 0.91 -6.21
C ALA A 142 0.28 2.33 -5.71
N PHE A 143 -0.88 2.86 -6.08
CA PHE A 143 -1.41 4.12 -5.58
C PHE A 143 -1.62 4.13 -4.06
N PHE A 144 -2.39 3.19 -3.51
CA PHE A 144 -2.70 3.16 -2.07
C PHE A 144 -1.46 2.94 -1.19
N SER A 145 -0.50 2.14 -1.67
CA SER A 145 0.78 1.98 -0.96
C SER A 145 1.57 3.28 -0.86
N LYS A 146 1.59 4.10 -1.94
CA LYS A 146 2.22 5.42 -1.92
C LYS A 146 1.39 6.44 -1.11
N MET A 147 0.07 6.30 -1.09
CA MET A 147 -0.80 7.10 -0.24
C MET A 147 -0.56 6.84 1.25
N SER A 148 -0.47 5.58 1.69
CA SER A 148 -0.15 5.26 3.09
C SER A 148 1.22 5.84 3.51
N CYS A 149 2.22 5.78 2.62
CA CYS A 149 3.51 6.45 2.84
C CYS A 149 3.37 7.98 2.94
N SER A 150 2.64 8.61 2.01
CA SER A 150 2.43 10.06 2.01
C SER A 150 1.66 10.56 3.24
N ILE A 151 0.67 9.80 3.70
CA ILE A 151 -0.10 10.11 4.92
C ILE A 151 0.82 9.99 6.13
N THR A 152 1.69 8.98 6.19
CA THR A 152 2.66 8.82 7.28
C THR A 152 3.66 9.97 7.30
N VAL A 153 4.18 10.40 6.15
CA VAL A 153 5.01 11.61 6.00
C VAL A 153 4.27 12.85 6.50
N MET A 154 3.00 13.00 6.16
CA MET A 154 2.21 14.12 6.68
C MET A 154 2.08 14.02 8.21
N MET A 155 1.87 12.83 8.76
CA MET A 155 1.80 12.62 10.21
C MET A 155 3.11 12.98 10.92
N THR A 156 4.25 12.55 10.40
CA THR A 156 5.58 12.81 10.97
C THR A 156 5.94 14.29 10.88
N VAL A 157 5.78 14.91 9.72
CA VAL A 157 6.05 16.34 9.50
C VAL A 157 5.16 17.21 10.39
N GLN A 158 3.86 16.93 10.47
CA GLN A 158 2.96 17.66 11.38
C GLN A 158 3.43 17.57 12.83
N ARG A 159 3.92 16.41 13.27
CA ARG A 159 4.45 16.24 14.63
C ARG A 159 5.77 16.97 14.82
N CYS A 160 6.67 16.95 13.86
CA CYS A 160 7.92 17.73 13.89
C CYS A 160 7.63 19.22 14.07
N LEU A 161 6.66 19.75 13.32
CA LEU A 161 6.23 21.15 13.43
C LEU A 161 5.60 21.45 14.79
N CYS A 162 4.73 20.58 15.29
CA CYS A 162 4.11 20.73 16.61
C CYS A 162 5.12 20.70 17.77
N VAL A 163 6.17 19.87 17.65
CA VAL A 163 7.21 19.74 18.69
C VAL A 163 8.23 20.88 18.59
N SER A 164 8.62 21.28 17.38
CA SER A 164 9.67 22.29 17.17
C SER A 164 9.16 23.73 17.31
N ALA A 165 7.89 24.00 16.98
CA ALA A 165 7.33 25.35 16.96
C ALA A 165 5.87 25.40 17.50
N PRO A 166 5.67 25.16 18.81
CA PRO A 166 4.35 24.94 19.41
C PRO A 166 3.41 26.16 19.38
N LEU A 167 3.95 27.39 19.36
CA LEU A 167 3.15 28.62 19.55
C LEU A 167 2.64 29.25 18.23
N LYS A 168 3.38 29.15 17.12
CA LYS A 168 2.98 29.77 15.83
C LYS A 168 2.20 28.83 14.90
N LEU A 169 2.39 27.50 15.02
CA LEU A 169 1.88 26.52 14.04
C LEU A 169 0.66 25.72 14.51
N ARG A 170 0.33 25.75 15.81
CA ARG A 170 -0.85 25.03 16.34
C ARG A 170 -2.18 25.50 15.74
N ASN A 171 -2.27 26.76 15.34
CA ASN A 171 -3.46 27.31 14.66
C ASN A 171 -3.41 27.12 13.13
N ARG A 172 -2.26 26.71 12.56
CA ARG A 172 -2.12 26.49 11.11
C ARG A 172 -2.53 25.09 10.68
N LEU A 173 -2.37 24.10 11.57
CA LEU A 173 -2.66 22.68 11.34
C LEU A 173 -4.12 22.34 11.63
N THR A 174 -5.05 22.80 10.79
CA THR A 174 -6.48 22.44 10.86
C THR A 174 -6.77 21.13 10.12
N PRO A 175 -7.82 20.37 10.52
CA PRO A 175 -8.17 19.12 9.86
C PRO A 175 -8.59 19.33 8.39
N THR A 176 -9.22 20.47 8.09
CA THR A 176 -9.60 20.85 6.71
C THR A 176 -8.39 21.06 5.81
N ARG A 177 -7.37 21.79 6.27
CA ARG A 177 -6.13 21.98 5.50
C ARG A 177 -5.36 20.69 5.33
N THR A 178 -5.35 19.85 6.37
CA THR A 178 -4.74 18.52 6.30
C THR A 178 -5.41 17.68 5.22
N LEU A 179 -6.74 17.66 5.19
CA LEU A 179 -7.50 16.99 4.14
C LEU A 179 -7.19 17.55 2.76
N THR A 180 -7.21 18.87 2.58
CA THR A 180 -6.87 19.49 1.30
C THR A 180 -5.47 19.10 0.83
N CYS A 181 -4.46 19.12 1.70
CA CYS A 181 -3.11 18.67 1.35
C CYS A 181 -3.09 17.19 0.93
N LEU A 182 -3.77 16.31 1.67
CA LEU A 182 -3.84 14.88 1.32
C LEU A 182 -4.55 14.65 -0.01
N MET A 183 -5.61 15.41 -0.32
CA MET A 183 -6.30 15.32 -1.60
C MET A 183 -5.42 15.79 -2.76
N LEU A 184 -4.64 16.87 -2.59
CA LEU A 184 -3.69 17.33 -3.59
C LEU A 184 -2.58 16.30 -3.85
N ILE A 185 -2.05 15.69 -2.79
CA ILE A 185 -1.08 14.60 -2.92
C ILE A 185 -1.72 13.41 -3.64
N ALA A 186 -2.96 13.04 -3.31
CA ALA A 186 -3.68 11.97 -3.99
C ALA A 186 -3.82 12.24 -5.49
N VAL A 187 -4.19 13.45 -5.89
CA VAL A 187 -4.27 13.84 -7.30
C VAL A 187 -2.92 13.67 -7.99
N GLY A 188 -1.82 14.16 -7.39
CA GLY A 188 -0.47 13.97 -7.94
C GLY A 188 -0.10 12.49 -8.08
N MET A 189 -0.44 11.66 -7.10
CA MET A 189 -0.19 10.22 -7.14
C MET A 189 -1.02 9.50 -8.22
N VAL A 190 -2.21 9.98 -8.55
CA VAL A 190 -3.00 9.42 -9.66
C VAL A 190 -2.23 9.58 -10.98
N PHE A 191 -1.68 10.77 -11.26
CA PHE A 191 -0.90 10.99 -12.49
C PHE A 191 0.34 10.09 -12.59
N VAL A 192 1.03 9.86 -11.47
CA VAL A 192 2.24 9.02 -11.42
C VAL A 192 1.91 7.54 -11.62
N ASN A 193 0.84 7.02 -10.99
CA ASN A 193 0.55 5.59 -11.00
C ASN A 193 -0.32 5.16 -12.20
N PHE A 194 -1.19 6.02 -12.73
CA PHE A 194 -2.15 5.66 -13.78
C PHE A 194 -1.74 6.13 -15.18
N ILE A 195 -0.45 6.40 -15.41
CA ILE A 195 0.08 6.86 -16.69
C ILE A 195 -0.22 5.87 -17.84
N HIS A 196 -0.08 4.57 -17.60
CA HIS A 196 -0.31 3.54 -18.62
C HIS A 196 -1.77 3.48 -19.11
N PRO A 197 -2.78 3.38 -18.21
CA PRO A 197 -4.17 3.53 -18.59
C PRO A 197 -4.48 4.88 -19.28
N PHE A 198 -3.87 5.97 -18.81
CA PHE A 198 -4.14 7.31 -19.33
C PHE A 198 -3.70 7.49 -20.79
N PHE A 199 -2.53 6.96 -21.14
CA PHE A 199 -1.98 7.00 -22.50
C PHE A 199 -2.38 5.80 -23.37
N GLY A 200 -3.12 4.83 -22.84
CA GLY A 200 -3.55 3.65 -23.59
C GLY A 200 -2.37 2.79 -24.06
N SER A 201 -1.40 2.52 -23.16
CA SER A 201 -0.19 1.73 -23.51
C SER A 201 -0.49 0.29 -23.91
N PHE A 202 -1.68 -0.20 -23.58
CA PHE A 202 -2.13 -1.56 -23.84
C PHE A 202 -3.35 -1.55 -24.75
N GLN A 203 -3.41 -2.53 -25.64
CA GLN A 203 -4.56 -2.82 -26.48
C GLN A 203 -4.96 -4.28 -26.27
N LEU A 204 -6.27 -4.57 -26.36
CA LEU A 204 -6.73 -5.94 -26.44
C LEU A 204 -6.67 -6.40 -27.89
N GLY A 205 -6.01 -7.52 -28.12
CA GLY A 205 -5.93 -8.13 -29.44
C GLY A 205 -5.92 -9.64 -29.36
N PHE A 206 -6.31 -10.27 -30.46
CA PHE A 206 -6.26 -11.71 -30.60
C PHE A 206 -4.87 -12.11 -31.07
N ASP A 207 -4.24 -13.02 -30.33
CA ASP A 207 -2.92 -13.55 -30.63
C ASP A 207 -2.97 -15.09 -30.68
N LEU A 208 -2.35 -15.67 -31.71
CA LEU A 208 -2.36 -17.10 -31.93
C LEU A 208 -1.30 -17.75 -31.04
N GLU A 209 -1.73 -18.57 -30.08
CA GLU A 209 -0.80 -19.30 -29.22
C GLU A 209 -0.28 -20.54 -29.97
N PRO A 210 1.01 -20.59 -30.39
CA PRO A 210 1.51 -21.62 -31.30
C PRO A 210 1.47 -23.03 -30.69
N THR A 211 1.63 -23.11 -29.37
CA THR A 211 1.68 -24.37 -28.61
C THR A 211 0.31 -25.02 -28.41
N LYS A 212 -0.77 -24.25 -28.53
CA LYS A 212 -2.16 -24.74 -28.35
C LYS A 212 -3.02 -24.59 -29.61
N ASN A 213 -2.44 -24.07 -30.70
CA ASN A 213 -3.11 -23.75 -31.97
C ASN A 213 -4.46 -23.03 -31.77
N ARG A 214 -4.50 -22.06 -30.86
CA ARG A 214 -5.73 -21.36 -30.48
C ARG A 214 -5.49 -19.87 -30.47
N THR A 215 -6.37 -19.11 -31.12
CA THR A 215 -6.42 -17.65 -31.01
C THR A 215 -6.93 -17.28 -29.63
N THR A 216 -6.14 -16.52 -28.88
CA THR A 216 -6.46 -16.12 -27.52
C THR A 216 -6.46 -14.61 -27.41
N LEU A 217 -7.45 -14.05 -26.73
CA LEU A 217 -7.48 -12.64 -26.42
C LEU A 217 -6.39 -12.34 -25.38
N LYS A 218 -5.38 -11.56 -25.77
CA LYS A 218 -4.25 -11.17 -24.93
C LYS A 218 -4.12 -9.65 -24.89
N MET A 219 -3.40 -9.18 -23.88
CA MET A 219 -3.04 -7.79 -23.76
C MET A 219 -1.78 -7.54 -24.59
N LEU A 220 -1.94 -6.80 -25.69
CA LEU A 220 -0.87 -6.45 -26.60
C LEU A 220 -0.32 -5.07 -26.24
N SER A 221 1.01 -4.97 -26.22
CA SER A 221 1.70 -3.70 -26.06
C SER A 221 1.62 -2.88 -27.34
N ARG A 222 1.21 -1.61 -27.24
CA ARG A 222 1.24 -0.70 -28.38
C ARG A 222 2.69 -0.28 -28.69
N SER A 223 2.95 0.28 -29.87
CA SER A 223 4.29 0.76 -30.26
C SER A 223 4.90 1.74 -29.24
N SER A 224 4.10 2.63 -28.65
CA SER A 224 4.53 3.57 -27.60
C SER A 224 4.72 2.96 -26.20
N TYR A 225 4.50 1.66 -26.03
CA TYR A 225 4.55 1.01 -24.71
C TYR A 225 5.92 1.15 -24.05
N ASN A 226 7.01 0.94 -24.80
CA ASN A 226 8.35 0.97 -24.25
C ASN A 226 8.72 2.38 -23.75
N ASP A 227 8.41 3.42 -24.52
CA ASP A 227 8.65 4.81 -24.13
C ASP A 227 7.87 5.17 -22.86
N ILE A 228 6.57 4.81 -22.81
CA ILE A 228 5.72 5.08 -21.64
C ILE A 228 6.20 4.26 -20.43
N LYS A 229 6.64 3.01 -20.62
CA LYS A 229 7.15 2.14 -19.55
C LYS A 229 8.39 2.74 -18.89
N VAL A 230 9.34 3.25 -19.69
CA VAL A 230 10.56 3.87 -19.19
C VAL A 230 10.21 5.10 -18.34
N VAL A 231 9.38 6.01 -18.89
CA VAL A 231 8.94 7.22 -18.18
C VAL A 231 8.17 6.88 -16.91
N SER A 232 7.24 5.94 -16.98
CA SER A 232 6.43 5.46 -15.86
C SER A 232 7.30 4.87 -14.75
N SER A 233 8.25 4.01 -15.09
CA SER A 233 9.16 3.35 -14.15
C SER A 233 10.05 4.38 -13.43
N LEU A 234 10.60 5.34 -14.19
CA LEU A 234 11.44 6.40 -13.65
C LEU A 234 10.65 7.30 -12.68
N LEU A 235 9.48 7.78 -13.10
CA LEU A 235 8.62 8.61 -12.26
C LEU A 235 8.21 7.90 -10.97
N ASN A 236 7.80 6.63 -11.06
CA ASN A 236 7.41 5.85 -9.88
C ASN A 236 8.58 5.66 -8.90
N SER A 237 9.78 5.39 -9.41
CA SER A 237 10.98 5.19 -8.60
C SER A 237 11.44 6.48 -7.92
N LEU A 238 11.50 7.60 -8.67
CA LEU A 238 11.90 8.89 -8.13
C LEU A 238 10.94 9.41 -7.05
N VAL A 239 9.64 9.35 -7.32
CA VAL A 239 8.62 9.79 -6.35
C VAL A 239 8.68 8.93 -5.09
N PHE A 240 8.86 7.62 -5.24
CA PHE A 240 8.99 6.73 -4.10
C PHE A 240 10.25 7.02 -3.26
N LEU A 241 11.41 7.16 -3.90
CA LEU A 241 12.67 7.46 -3.21
C LEU A 241 12.61 8.83 -2.50
N ALA A 242 11.99 9.83 -3.12
CA ALA A 242 11.77 11.13 -2.50
C ALA A 242 10.91 11.03 -1.23
N LEU A 243 9.77 10.31 -1.30
CA LEU A 243 8.91 10.09 -0.13
C LEU A 243 9.65 9.33 0.98
N PHE A 244 10.38 8.27 0.64
CA PHE A 244 11.16 7.48 1.59
C PHE A 244 12.24 8.31 2.28
N ALA A 245 12.95 9.16 1.53
CA ALA A 245 13.96 10.06 2.08
C ALA A 245 13.34 11.12 3.02
N ILE A 246 12.23 11.74 2.61
CA ILE A 246 11.51 12.71 3.46
C ILE A 246 11.03 12.04 4.75
N GLU A 247 10.50 10.83 4.66
CA GLU A 247 10.06 10.07 5.83
C GLU A 247 11.25 9.80 6.76
N LEU A 248 12.34 9.23 6.26
CA LEU A 248 13.55 8.94 7.05
C LEU A 248 14.10 10.20 7.75
N MET A 249 14.15 11.33 7.04
CA MET A 249 14.61 12.60 7.59
C MET A 249 13.68 13.11 8.68
N SER A 250 12.37 13.15 8.39
CA SER A 250 11.37 13.69 9.31
C SER A 250 11.22 12.83 10.57
N THR A 251 11.29 11.50 10.47
CA THR A 251 11.28 10.59 11.63
C THR A 251 12.49 10.79 12.50
N SER A 252 13.67 10.94 11.90
CA SER A 252 14.92 11.18 12.63
C SER A 252 14.84 12.48 13.43
N ILE A 253 14.35 13.56 12.80
CA ILE A 253 14.11 14.84 13.47
C ILE A 253 13.13 14.68 14.63
N LEU A 254 12.02 13.95 14.41
CA LEU A 254 11.01 13.74 15.45
C LEU A 254 11.58 12.99 16.66
N ILE A 255 12.35 11.92 16.43
CA ILE A 255 12.97 11.11 17.49
C ILE A 255 13.95 11.97 18.30
N ILE A 256 14.85 12.69 17.63
CA ILE A 256 15.85 13.56 18.28
C ILE A 256 15.14 14.62 19.13
N LYS A 257 14.17 15.34 18.55
CA LYS A 257 13.45 16.41 19.27
C LYS A 257 12.63 15.85 20.44
N LEU A 258 12.01 14.69 20.27
CA LEU A 258 11.23 14.05 21.34
C LEU A 258 12.13 13.63 22.50
N HIS A 259 13.35 13.15 22.22
CA HIS A 259 14.35 12.81 23.22
C HIS A 259 14.85 14.05 23.98
N SER A 260 15.35 15.07 23.26
CA SER A 260 15.83 16.31 23.87
C SER A 260 14.77 17.00 24.72
N TYR A 261 13.52 17.02 24.24
CA TYR A 261 12.39 17.60 24.99
C TYR A 261 12.04 16.80 26.25
N SER A 262 12.26 15.48 26.25
CA SER A 262 12.05 14.64 27.42
C SER A 262 13.08 14.93 28.52
N ILE A 263 14.35 15.10 28.14
CA ILE A 263 15.46 15.43 29.06
C ILE A 263 15.27 16.84 29.63
N TRP A 264 15.06 17.85 28.78
CA TRP A 264 14.88 19.24 29.23
C TRP A 264 13.77 19.38 30.28
N ARG A 265 12.69 18.60 30.16
CA ARG A 265 11.61 18.61 31.14
C ARG A 265 11.96 17.96 32.47
N GLN A 266 12.76 16.92 32.48
CA GLN A 266 13.23 16.30 33.72
C GLN A 266 14.13 17.26 34.49
N LEU A 267 14.89 18.10 33.77
CA LEU A 267 15.82 19.05 34.36
C LEU A 267 15.14 20.35 34.85
N VAL A 268 14.04 20.80 34.22
CA VAL A 268 13.52 22.17 34.41
C VAL A 268 12.14 22.25 35.07
N VAL A 269 11.35 21.17 35.15
CA VAL A 269 9.95 21.25 35.58
C VAL A 269 9.76 20.92 37.07
N PHE A 270 9.71 21.96 37.92
CA PHE A 270 9.01 21.96 39.22
C PHE A 270 7.49 21.74 39.00
N PRO A 271 6.73 21.18 39.96
CA PRO A 271 5.37 20.71 39.73
C PRO A 271 4.42 21.87 39.41
N ARG A 272 4.19 22.12 38.11
CA ARG A 272 3.13 23.02 37.61
C ARG A 272 1.78 22.31 37.56
N THR A 273 0.73 23.11 37.76
CA THR A 273 -0.70 22.78 37.82
C THR A 273 -1.17 21.56 37.00
N ILE A 274 -2.05 20.77 37.61
CA ILE A 274 -2.57 19.47 37.13
C ILE A 274 -3.06 19.54 35.66
N THR A 275 -3.69 20.65 35.26
CA THR A 275 -4.23 20.87 33.91
C THR A 275 -3.17 20.97 32.80
N ALA A 276 -1.99 21.52 33.08
CA ALA A 276 -0.88 21.56 32.13
C ALA A 276 -0.19 20.19 31.98
N LYS A 277 -0.17 19.40 33.07
CA LYS A 277 0.38 18.04 33.11
C LYS A 277 -0.43 17.07 32.23
N GLU A 278 -1.76 17.13 32.28
CA GLU A 278 -2.65 16.25 31.49
C GLU A 278 -2.61 16.53 29.97
N ARG A 279 -2.65 17.80 29.57
CA ARG A 279 -2.60 18.19 28.14
C ARG A 279 -1.28 17.80 27.49
N SER A 280 -0.20 17.85 28.26
CA SER A 280 1.13 17.44 27.81
C SER A 280 1.29 15.92 27.68
N HIS A 281 0.65 15.13 28.55
CA HIS A 281 0.74 13.67 28.51
C HIS A 281 0.06 13.12 27.26
N LYS A 282 -1.11 13.67 26.88
CA LYS A 282 -1.83 13.30 25.64
C LYS A 282 -1.01 13.52 24.37
N GLY A 283 -0.25 14.63 24.28
CA GLY A 283 0.61 14.91 23.11
C GLY A 283 1.80 13.95 22.97
N LYS A 284 2.43 13.56 24.09
CA LYS A 284 3.60 12.65 24.10
C LYS A 284 3.22 11.24 23.66
N HIS A 285 2.04 10.75 24.07
CA HIS A 285 1.55 9.44 23.66
C HIS A 285 1.32 9.34 22.15
N ILE A 286 0.69 10.35 21.55
CA ILE A 286 0.41 10.30 20.10
C ILE A 286 1.72 10.38 19.27
N SER A 287 2.70 11.19 19.69
CA SER A 287 4.00 11.23 19.00
C SER A 287 4.72 9.89 19.03
N ARG A 288 4.64 9.13 20.14
CA ARG A 288 5.23 7.79 20.23
C ARG A 288 4.55 6.78 19.30
N VAL A 289 3.21 6.81 19.21
CA VAL A 289 2.46 5.98 18.26
C VAL A 289 2.92 6.26 16.82
N ILE A 290 3.03 7.55 16.47
CA ILE A 290 3.43 7.95 15.11
C ILE A 290 4.86 7.49 14.80
N VAL A 291 5.81 7.69 15.72
CA VAL A 291 7.19 7.18 15.55
C VAL A 291 7.20 5.67 15.34
N ALA A 292 6.43 4.91 16.12
CA ALA A 292 6.36 3.45 15.96
C ALA A 292 5.83 3.04 14.58
N LEU A 293 4.74 3.65 14.11
CA LEU A 293 4.19 3.40 12.76
C LEU A 293 5.20 3.76 11.66
N SER A 294 5.93 4.86 11.84
CA SER A 294 6.90 5.36 10.87
C SER A 294 8.12 4.44 10.76
N VAL A 295 8.64 3.95 11.88
CA VAL A 295 9.75 2.98 11.91
C VAL A 295 9.33 1.66 11.24
N ILE A 296 8.11 1.19 11.54
CA ILE A 296 7.55 0.00 10.88
C ILE A 296 7.45 0.21 9.37
N LEU A 297 7.00 1.39 8.93
CA LEU A 297 6.92 1.74 7.51
C LEU A 297 8.31 1.67 6.87
N LEU A 298 9.30 2.36 7.43
CA LEU A 298 10.68 2.39 6.91
C LEU A 298 11.27 0.99 6.75
N ILE A 299 11.14 0.14 7.77
CA ILE A 299 11.62 -1.25 7.72
C ILE A 299 10.91 -2.01 6.59
N SER A 300 9.58 -1.88 6.50
CA SER A 300 8.77 -2.61 5.53
C SER A 300 8.99 -2.14 4.08
N TYR A 301 9.38 -0.87 3.90
CA TYR A 301 9.54 -0.23 2.60
C TYR A 301 11.01 -0.24 2.11
N THR A 302 11.97 -0.56 2.99
CA THR A 302 13.40 -0.63 2.65
C THR A 302 13.69 -1.55 1.44
N PRO A 303 13.14 -2.78 1.35
CA PRO A 303 13.45 -3.66 0.22
C PRO A 303 13.01 -3.08 -1.12
N TYR A 304 11.93 -2.28 -1.13
CA TYR A 304 11.47 -1.60 -2.33
C TYR A 304 12.39 -0.44 -2.71
N ALA A 305 12.85 0.34 -1.72
CA ALA A 305 13.82 1.41 -1.96
C ALA A 305 15.11 0.89 -2.57
N VAL A 306 15.63 -0.22 -2.02
CA VAL A 306 16.80 -0.92 -2.56
C VAL A 306 16.54 -1.39 -3.99
N SER A 307 15.38 -2.00 -4.25
CA SER A 307 15.00 -2.45 -5.61
C SER A 307 14.97 -1.30 -6.62
N CYS A 308 14.44 -0.12 -6.25
CA CYS A 308 14.43 1.06 -7.11
C CYS A 308 15.87 1.52 -7.42
N LEU A 309 16.72 1.63 -6.40
CA LEU A 309 18.12 2.05 -6.58
C LEU A 309 18.89 1.07 -7.47
N VAL A 310 18.78 -0.23 -7.22
CA VAL A 310 19.44 -1.27 -8.02
C VAL A 310 18.99 -1.22 -9.47
N THR A 311 17.69 -1.09 -9.73
CA THR A 311 17.16 -1.03 -11.11
C THR A 311 17.72 0.20 -11.84
N MET A 312 17.71 1.37 -11.19
CA MET A 312 18.24 2.60 -11.78
C MET A 312 19.75 2.53 -12.05
N SER A 313 20.53 1.93 -11.14
CA SER A 313 21.98 1.77 -11.31
C SER A 313 22.33 0.81 -12.44
N LEU A 314 21.55 -0.27 -12.60
CA LEU A 314 21.78 -1.27 -13.65
C LEU A 314 21.37 -0.77 -15.04
N ASP A 315 20.27 -0.01 -15.12
CA ASP A 315 19.88 0.68 -16.36
C ASP A 315 20.97 1.65 -16.82
N LEU A 316 21.60 2.39 -15.88
CA LEU A 316 22.71 3.30 -16.19
C LEU A 316 23.98 2.57 -16.67
N SER A 317 24.21 1.35 -16.16
CA SER A 317 25.39 0.55 -16.48
C SER A 317 25.21 -0.32 -17.74
N GLY A 318 24.01 -0.35 -18.32
CA GLY A 318 23.66 -1.26 -19.43
C GLY A 318 23.67 -2.74 -19.04
N ALA A 319 23.80 -3.06 -17.75
CA ALA A 319 23.94 -4.42 -17.24
C ALA A 319 22.57 -5.11 -17.18
N THR A 320 22.10 -5.61 -18.32
CA THR A 320 20.84 -6.36 -18.43
C THR A 320 21.14 -7.86 -18.48
N GLY A 321 20.60 -8.61 -17.52
CA GLY A 321 20.79 -10.06 -17.43
C GLY A 321 19.57 -10.76 -16.83
N GLN A 322 19.39 -12.04 -17.14
CA GLN A 322 18.27 -12.82 -16.62
C GLN A 322 18.29 -12.88 -15.09
N LEU A 323 19.45 -13.15 -14.48
CA LEU A 323 19.61 -13.20 -13.02
C LEU A 323 19.17 -11.89 -12.34
N VAL A 324 19.54 -10.73 -12.88
CA VAL A 324 19.12 -9.41 -12.39
C VAL A 324 17.60 -9.30 -12.39
N ASN A 325 16.94 -9.67 -13.50
CA ASN A 325 15.49 -9.62 -13.60
C ASN A 325 14.80 -10.53 -12.58
N HIS A 326 15.36 -11.72 -12.32
CA HIS A 326 14.82 -12.64 -11.32
C HIS A 326 15.03 -12.13 -9.88
N LEU A 327 16.19 -11.55 -9.57
CA LEU A 327 16.45 -10.93 -8.27
C LEU A 327 15.55 -9.72 -8.02
N THR A 328 15.35 -8.85 -9.01
CA THR A 328 14.44 -7.70 -8.90
C THR A 328 12.99 -8.16 -8.70
N LYS A 329 12.54 -9.22 -9.40
CA LYS A 329 11.21 -9.83 -9.16
C LYS A 329 11.07 -10.39 -7.75
N LEU A 330 12.10 -11.07 -7.25
CA LEU A 330 12.14 -11.60 -5.89
C LEU A 330 12.02 -10.46 -4.86
N MET A 331 12.87 -9.44 -4.99
CA MET A 331 12.87 -8.27 -4.11
C MET A 331 11.53 -7.54 -4.12
N TRP A 332 10.90 -7.43 -5.28
CA TRP A 332 9.54 -6.89 -5.38
C TRP A 332 8.52 -7.74 -4.63
N SER A 333 8.58 -9.08 -4.73
CA SER A 333 7.65 -9.97 -4.00
C SER A 333 7.78 -9.83 -2.47
N VAL A 334 9.01 -9.77 -1.97
CA VAL A 334 9.31 -9.57 -0.54
C VAL A 334 8.81 -8.21 -0.09
N SER A 335 9.13 -7.16 -0.86
CA SER A 335 8.65 -5.80 -0.61
C SER A 335 7.13 -5.74 -0.57
N PHE A 336 6.46 -6.45 -1.46
CA PHE A 336 5.01 -6.48 -1.55
C PHE A 336 4.38 -7.04 -0.27
N VAL A 337 4.91 -8.18 0.22
CA VAL A 337 4.46 -8.80 1.48
C VAL A 337 4.69 -7.87 2.66
N LEU A 338 5.89 -7.30 2.80
CA LEU A 338 6.22 -6.40 3.92
C LEU A 338 5.33 -5.15 3.94
N GLN A 339 5.02 -4.58 2.78
CA GLN A 339 4.09 -3.44 2.69
C GLN A 339 2.68 -3.83 3.15
N ASN A 340 2.21 -5.04 2.83
CA ASN A 340 0.91 -5.53 3.32
C ASN A 340 0.95 -5.78 4.84
N ILE A 341 2.07 -6.26 5.37
CA ILE A 341 2.27 -6.39 6.83
C ILE A 341 2.14 -5.02 7.48
N HIS A 342 2.84 -4.00 6.98
CA HIS A 342 2.77 -2.63 7.49
C HIS A 342 1.33 -2.12 7.60
N SER A 343 0.54 -2.25 6.53
CA SER A 343 -0.87 -1.83 6.52
C SER A 343 -1.77 -2.66 7.45
N SER A 344 -1.33 -3.85 7.88
CA SER A 344 -2.13 -4.76 8.72
C SER A 344 -1.82 -4.66 10.22
N ILE A 345 -0.57 -4.36 10.59
CA ILE A 345 -0.12 -4.40 12.00
C ILE A 345 -0.41 -3.12 12.78
N SER A 346 -0.91 -2.07 12.13
CA SER A 346 -1.22 -0.78 12.75
C SER A 346 -2.14 -0.89 13.98
N ILE A 347 -3.11 -1.82 13.95
CA ILE A 347 -4.04 -2.09 15.06
C ILE A 347 -3.31 -2.46 16.36
N PHE A 348 -2.24 -3.26 16.29
CA PHE A 348 -1.49 -3.68 17.47
C PHE A 348 -0.71 -2.52 18.07
N VAL A 349 -0.16 -1.65 17.22
CA VAL A 349 0.51 -0.42 17.66
C VAL A 349 -0.49 0.48 18.40
N TYR A 350 -1.68 0.68 17.83
CA TYR A 350 -2.72 1.49 18.46
C TYR A 350 -3.19 0.91 19.79
N TYR A 351 -3.45 -0.40 19.85
CA TYR A 351 -3.95 -1.06 21.05
C TYR A 351 -2.94 -1.00 22.21
N ASN A 352 -1.65 -1.24 21.92
CA ASN A 352 -0.61 -1.27 22.94
C ASN A 352 -0.19 0.14 23.41
N MET A 353 -0.17 1.11 22.50
CA MET A 353 0.43 2.42 22.77
C MET A 353 -0.58 3.55 23.01
N SER A 354 -1.87 3.37 22.67
CA SER A 354 -2.91 4.39 22.87
C SER A 354 -3.98 3.94 23.85
N LEU A 355 -3.95 4.51 25.07
CA LEU A 355 -4.97 4.26 26.10
C LEU A 355 -6.39 4.64 25.64
N ILE A 356 -6.52 5.73 24.87
CA ILE A 356 -7.81 6.22 24.37
C ILE A 356 -8.37 5.23 23.34
N TYR A 357 -7.51 4.76 22.43
CA TYR A 357 -7.87 3.75 21.45
C TYR A 357 -8.31 2.46 22.16
N ARG A 358 -7.50 1.96 23.10
CA ARG A 358 -7.78 0.73 23.86
C ARG A 358 -9.11 0.76 24.60
N LYS A 359 -9.41 1.86 25.31
CA LYS A 359 -10.72 2.03 26.00
C LYS A 359 -11.89 1.99 25.01
N THR A 360 -11.74 2.64 23.87
CA THR A 360 -12.80 2.68 22.84
C THR A 360 -12.99 1.32 22.17
N PHE A 361 -11.89 0.60 21.91
CA PHE A 361 -11.89 -0.76 21.39
C PHE A 361 -12.60 -1.72 22.35
N GLN A 362 -12.26 -1.69 23.63
CA GLN A 362 -12.91 -2.48 24.67
C GLN A 362 -14.41 -2.19 24.74
N ASN A 363 -14.81 -0.92 24.77
CA ASN A 363 -16.23 -0.55 24.75
C ASN A 363 -16.94 -1.05 23.48
N LEU A 364 -16.29 -1.07 22.33
CA LEU A 364 -16.90 -1.53 21.08
C LEU A 364 -17.14 -3.04 21.07
N ILE A 365 -16.23 -3.83 21.65
CA ILE A 365 -16.32 -5.30 21.71
C ILE A 365 -17.21 -5.75 22.86
N PHE A 366 -16.96 -5.29 24.09
CA PHE A 366 -17.66 -5.78 25.28
C PHE A 366 -19.11 -5.30 25.35
N HIS A 367 -19.41 -4.08 24.90
CA HIS A 367 -20.79 -3.58 24.93
C HIS A 367 -21.67 -4.25 23.85
N ARG A 368 -21.08 -4.71 22.74
CA ARG A 368 -21.75 -5.58 21.76
C ARG A 368 -22.11 -6.94 22.36
N GLN A 369 -21.22 -7.52 23.18
CA GLN A 369 -21.50 -8.80 23.83
C GLN A 369 -22.63 -8.71 24.86
N ILE A 370 -22.71 -7.62 25.63
CA ILE A 370 -23.81 -7.41 26.58
C ILE A 370 -25.15 -7.30 25.82
N LYS A 371 -25.21 -6.47 24.77
CA LYS A 371 -26.44 -6.27 24.00
C LYS A 371 -26.94 -7.55 23.29
N LEU A 372 -26.02 -8.40 22.80
CA LEU A 372 -26.33 -9.71 22.22
C LEU A 372 -26.83 -10.72 23.27
N LYS A 373 -26.31 -10.64 24.50
CA LYS A 373 -26.73 -11.51 25.61
C LYS A 373 -28.13 -11.16 26.12
N ASP A 374 -28.52 -9.89 26.02
CA ASP A 374 -29.86 -9.42 26.40
C ASP A 374 -30.90 -9.70 25.29
N THR A 375 -30.50 -9.70 24.01
CA THR A 375 -31.41 -10.06 22.89
C THR A 375 -31.61 -11.57 22.73
N ASN A 376 -30.68 -12.41 23.16
CA ASN A 376 -30.87 -13.86 23.21
C ASN A 376 -31.60 -14.34 24.48
N LYS A 377 -31.93 -13.43 25.39
CA LYS A 377 -32.71 -13.69 26.61
C LYS A 377 -34.16 -13.19 26.52
N SER A 378 -34.52 -12.46 25.46
CA SER A 378 -35.89 -12.13 25.06
C SER A 378 -36.34 -13.10 23.99
#